data_AF-A0A1F6QBR9-F1
#
_entry.id   AF-A0A1F6QBR9-F1
#
_cell.length_a   1.000
_cell.length_b   1.000
_cell.length_c   1.000
_cell.angle_alpha   90.00
_cell.angle_beta   90.00
_cell.angle_gamma   90.00
#
_symmetry.space_group_name_H-M   'P 1'
#
loop_
_entity.id
_entity.type
_entity.pdbx_description
1 polymer ?
#
loop_
_entity_poly.entity_id
_entity_poly.type
_entity_poly.pdbx_seq_one_letter_code
_entity_poly.pdbx_strand_id
1 'polypeptide(L)'
;MEKSNRFTFGVTSLVDLAREINPEIGYYEFHIEGSIERGFSIKLSNGKVDVSVQLASDYEINPDNISEEVIRNIARTFRRLN
;
A
#
# COMPACT_ATOMS: atom_id res chain seq x y z
N MET A 1 4.50 15.80 -7.50
CA MET A 1 3.91 14.74 -6.64
C MET A 1 4.53 14.93 -5.28
N GLU A 2 3.72 15.20 -4.27
CA GLU A 2 4.18 15.45 -2.90
C GLU A 2 3.91 14.23 -2.02
N LYS A 3 4.70 14.07 -0.96
CA LYS A 3 4.45 13.05 0.05
C LYS A 3 3.09 13.32 0.70
N SER A 4 2.30 12.28 0.86
CA SER A 4 1.03 12.37 1.57
C SER A 4 1.16 11.74 2.95
N ASN A 5 0.39 12.26 3.91
CA ASN A 5 0.18 11.65 5.22
C ASN A 5 -1.26 11.15 5.37
N ARG A 6 -2.07 11.22 4.31
CA ARG A 6 -3.47 10.77 4.34
C ARG A 6 -3.52 9.26 4.43
N PHE A 7 -4.37 8.76 5.32
CA PHE A 7 -4.56 7.33 5.53
C PHE A 7 -3.26 6.58 5.85
N THR A 8 -2.33 7.23 6.56
CA THR A 8 -0.99 6.66 6.83
C THR A 8 -1.10 5.32 7.55
N PHE A 9 -1.99 5.19 8.54
CA PHE A 9 -2.16 3.94 9.28
C PHE A 9 -2.68 2.83 8.37
N GLY A 10 -3.65 3.15 7.51
CA GLY A 10 -4.18 2.21 6.51
C GLY A 10 -3.13 1.77 5.52
N VAL A 11 -2.38 2.73 4.96
CA VAL A 11 -1.29 2.48 4.01
C VAL A 11 -0.21 1.59 4.62
N THR A 12 0.30 1.92 5.81
CA THR A 12 1.37 1.14 6.44
C THR A 12 0.92 -0.27 6.77
N SER A 13 -0.29 -0.43 7.29
CA SER A 13 -0.82 -1.75 7.66
C SER A 13 -1.05 -2.64 6.44
N LEU A 14 -1.59 -2.08 5.36
CA LEU A 14 -1.75 -2.81 4.09
C LEU A 14 -0.41 -3.26 3.50
N VAL A 15 0.65 -2.46 3.64
CA VAL A 15 2.01 -2.85 3.23
C VAL A 15 2.52 -3.99 4.10
N ASP A 16 2.37 -3.91 5.42
CA ASP A 16 2.84 -4.97 6.32
C ASP A 16 2.13 -6.30 6.06
N LEU A 17 0.80 -6.28 5.86
CA LEU A 17 0.05 -7.46 5.46
C LEU A 17 0.50 -7.99 4.08
N ALA A 18 0.77 -7.09 3.12
CA ALA A 18 1.29 -7.50 1.81
C ALA A 18 2.68 -8.17 1.92
N ARG A 19 3.51 -7.75 2.89
CA ARG A 19 4.83 -8.36 3.17
C ARG A 19 4.71 -9.77 3.74
N GLU A 20 3.67 -10.06 4.51
CA GLU A 20 3.39 -11.43 4.97
C GLU A 20 3.11 -12.37 3.79
N ILE A 21 2.51 -11.85 2.72
CA ILE A 21 2.18 -12.61 1.50
C ILE A 21 3.36 -12.67 0.52
N ASN A 22 4.08 -11.56 0.36
CA ASN A 22 5.26 -11.47 -0.48
C ASN A 22 6.45 -10.92 0.32
N PRO A 23 7.28 -11.79 0.91
CA PRO A 23 8.42 -11.39 1.73
C PRO A 23 9.52 -10.61 0.99
N GLU A 24 9.48 -10.55 -0.34
CA GLU A 24 10.39 -9.69 -1.11
C GLU A 24 10.05 -8.20 -1.01
N ILE A 25 8.86 -7.85 -0.53
CA ILE A 25 8.44 -6.47 -0.32
C ILE A 25 9.26 -5.87 0.83
N GLY A 26 9.94 -4.76 0.54
CA GLY A 26 10.73 -4.01 1.52
C GLY A 26 9.88 -3.22 2.51
N TYR A 27 10.54 -2.38 3.30
CA TYR A 27 9.87 -1.59 4.33
C TYR A 27 9.24 -0.33 3.74
N TYR A 28 8.11 0.10 4.30
CA TYR A 28 7.48 1.38 3.98
C TYR A 28 8.43 2.55 4.25
N GLU A 29 8.55 3.48 3.30
CA GLU A 29 9.29 4.74 3.49
C GLU A 29 8.34 5.95 3.48
N PHE A 30 7.56 6.09 2.41
CA PHE A 30 6.55 7.12 2.24
C PHE A 30 5.58 6.73 1.13
N HIS A 31 4.46 7.42 1.02
CA HIS A 31 3.57 7.30 -0.13
C HIS A 31 3.29 8.67 -0.75
N ILE A 32 2.96 8.66 -2.03
CA ILE A 32 2.53 9.84 -2.79
C ILE A 32 1.13 9.58 -3.32
N GLU A 33 0.29 10.61 -3.30
CA GLU A 33 -1.00 10.54 -3.97
C GLU A 33 -0.79 10.70 -5.48
N GLY A 34 -1.24 9.70 -6.24
CA GLY A 34 -1.26 9.76 -7.69
C GLY A 34 -2.34 10.70 -8.22
N SER A 35 -2.52 10.75 -9.54
CA SER A 35 -3.75 11.29 -10.11
C SER A 35 -4.95 10.46 -9.66
N ILE A 36 -6.15 11.06 -9.62
CA ILE A 36 -7.42 10.54 -9.06
C ILE A 36 -7.68 9.04 -9.36
N GLU A 37 -7.22 8.54 -10.50
CA GLU A 37 -7.46 7.16 -10.95
C GLU A 37 -6.44 6.12 -10.44
N ARG A 38 -5.24 6.52 -9.97
CA ARG A 38 -4.15 5.59 -9.65
C ARG A 38 -3.94 5.30 -8.17
N GLY A 39 -4.64 5.99 -7.27
CA GLY A 39 -4.51 5.76 -5.84
C GLY A 39 -3.19 6.27 -5.25
N PHE A 40 -2.75 5.68 -4.14
CA PHE A 40 -1.43 5.87 -3.54
C PHE A 40 -0.38 4.99 -4.22
N SER A 41 0.74 5.60 -4.62
CA SER A 41 1.95 4.85 -4.93
C SER A 41 2.86 4.89 -3.72
N ILE A 42 3.17 3.71 -3.18
CA ILE A 42 3.90 3.55 -1.93
C ILE A 42 5.34 3.23 -2.26
N LYS A 43 6.25 4.11 -1.84
CA LYS A 43 7.68 3.91 -1.94
C LYS A 43 8.14 3.02 -0.79
N LEU A 44 8.85 1.95 -1.16
CA LEU A 44 9.46 0.99 -0.26
C LEU A 44 10.98 1.08 -0.35
N SER A 45 11.66 0.54 0.65
CA SER A 45 13.12 0.50 0.73
C SER A 45 13.79 -0.21 -0.46
N ASN A 46 13.06 -1.07 -1.18
CA ASN A 46 13.59 -1.85 -2.32
C ASN A 46 12.70 -1.79 -3.57
N GLY A 47 11.67 -0.95 -3.59
CA GLY A 47 10.67 -1.00 -4.64
C GLY A 47 9.50 -0.08 -4.42
N LYS A 48 8.35 -0.48 -4.98
CA LYS A 48 7.07 0.18 -4.75
C LYS A 48 5.90 -0.80 -4.88
N VAL A 49 4.78 -0.45 -4.26
CA VAL A 49 3.47 -1.08 -4.44
C VAL A 49 2.43 0.02 -4.66
N ASP A 50 1.31 -0.33 -5.26
CA ASP A 50 0.20 0.60 -5.50
C ASP A 50 -1.02 0.16 -4.66
N VAL A 51 -1.65 1.11 -3.97
CA VAL A 51 -2.81 0.89 -3.09
C VAL A 51 -3.85 1.95 -3.42
N SER A 52 -5.13 1.58 -3.55
CA SER A 52 -6.17 2.58 -3.79
C SER A 52 -6.43 3.42 -2.53
N VAL A 53 -6.79 4.69 -2.71
CA VAL A 53 -7.16 5.57 -1.59
C VAL A 53 -8.34 5.00 -0.80
N GLN A 54 -9.31 4.40 -1.50
CA GLN A 54 -10.47 3.77 -0.87
C GLN A 54 -10.04 2.63 0.07
N LEU A 55 -9.15 1.74 -0.38
CA LEU A 55 -8.68 0.62 0.45
C LEU A 55 -7.92 1.11 1.69
N ALA A 56 -7.08 2.14 1.53
CA ALA A 56 -6.38 2.73 2.67
C ALA A 56 -7.36 3.34 3.68
N SER A 57 -8.37 4.08 3.20
CA SER A 57 -9.43 4.64 4.05
C SER A 57 -10.28 3.55 4.72
N ASP A 58 -10.67 2.52 3.98
CA ASP A 58 -11.49 1.41 4.49
C ASP A 58 -10.76 0.66 5.60
N TYR A 59 -9.45 0.44 5.43
CA TYR A 59 -8.62 -0.18 6.47
C TYR A 59 -8.61 0.66 7.76
N GLU A 60 -8.48 1.99 7.67
CA GLU A 60 -8.51 2.85 8.86
C GLU A 60 -9.87 2.86 9.56
N ILE A 61 -10.96 2.68 8.82
CA ILE A 61 -12.33 2.65 9.35
C ILE A 61 -12.66 1.29 9.96
N ASN A 62 -12.37 0.20 9.23
CA ASN A 62 -12.64 -1.16 9.64
C ASN A 62 -11.67 -2.17 9.00
N PRO A 63 -10.57 -2.53 9.68
CA PRO A 63 -9.60 -3.51 9.20
C PRO A 63 -10.21 -4.88 8.86
N ASP A 64 -11.23 -5.31 9.60
CA ASP A 64 -11.85 -6.64 9.45
C ASP A 64 -12.59 -6.81 8.12
N ASN A 65 -12.89 -5.71 7.42
CA ASN A 65 -13.53 -5.74 6.11
C ASN A 65 -12.55 -5.96 4.95
N ILE A 66 -11.24 -5.98 5.22
CA ILE A 66 -10.22 -6.16 4.18
C ILE A 66 -9.91 -7.65 4.04
N SER A 67 -10.32 -8.23 2.92
CA SER A 67 -10.11 -9.65 2.65
C SER A 67 -8.66 -9.97 2.32
N GLU A 68 -8.24 -11.21 2.56
CA GLU A 68 -6.92 -11.70 2.17
C GLU A 68 -6.66 -11.56 0.66
N GLU A 69 -7.69 -11.71 -0.18
CA GLU A 69 -7.59 -11.52 -1.63
C GLU A 69 -7.16 -10.09 -2.00
N VAL A 70 -7.69 -9.08 -1.29
CA VAL A 70 -7.29 -7.68 -1.48
C VAL A 70 -5.81 -7.52 -1.16
N ILE A 71 -5.34 -8.09 -0.05
CA ILE A 71 -3.91 -8.04 0.33
C ILE A 71 -3.04 -8.74 -0.71
N ARG A 72 -3.46 -9.91 -1.22
CA ARG A 72 -2.76 -10.61 -2.32
C ARG A 72 -2.65 -9.75 -3.57
N ASN A 73 -3.71 -9.00 -3.90
CA ASN A 73 -3.69 -8.10 -5.05
C ASN A 73 -2.72 -6.93 -4.84
N ILE A 74 -2.65 -6.35 -3.65
CA ILE A 74 -1.63 -5.35 -3.30
C ILE A 74 -0.23 -5.93 -3.45
N ALA A 75 0.02 -7.11 -2.89
CA ALA A 75 1.33 -7.78 -2.96
C ALA A 75 1.77 -8.06 -4.41
N ARG A 76 0.83 -8.36 -5.32
CA ARG A 76 1.08 -8.55 -6.76
C ARG A 76 1.46 -7.26 -7.48
N THR A 77 1.13 -6.08 -6.95
CA THR A 77 1.54 -4.81 -7.55
C THR A 77 3.02 -4.49 -7.32
N PHE A 78 3.72 -5.28 -6.49
CA PHE A 78 5.10 -5.03 -6.14
C PHE A 78 6.00 -4.96 -7.37
N ARG A 79 6.75 -3.86 -7.47
CA ARG A 79 7.79 -3.66 -8.47
C ARG A 79 9.09 -3.33 -7.77
N ARG A 80 10.06 -4.23 -7.88
CA ARG A 80 11.43 -3.99 -7.44
C ARG A 80 12.03 -2.83 -8.24
N LEU A 81 12.70 -1.92 -7.55
CA LEU A 81 13.50 -0.87 -8.19
C LEU A 81 14.95 -1.35 -8.15
N ASN A 82 15.49 -1.63 -9.34
CA ASN A 82 16.91 -1.98 -9.51
C ASN A 82 17.81 -0.77 -9.29
#